data_AF-A0A0F9JZF4-F1
#
_entry.id   AF-A0A0F9JZF4-F1
#
_cell.length_a   1.000
_cell.length_b   1.000
_cell.length_c   1.000
_cell.angle_alpha   90.00
_cell.angle_beta   90.00
_cell.angle_gamma   90.00
#
_symmetry.space_group_name_H-M   'P 1'
#
loop_
_entity.id
_entity.type
_entity.pdbx_description
1 polymer ?
#
loop_
_entity_poly.entity_id
_entity_poly.type
_entity_poly.pdbx_seq_one_letter_code
_entity_poly.pdbx_strand_id
1 'polypeptide(L)'
;MKKLTLLLLFAVGCAISPYRQSTVDTAESLRDQSTALMAKAVEPFTDHSDSVAALRERLLGALRSESARAENSESIAQWGLLADPEGALLGGFLTRWEQRGTLGQLFVNAKRTQVVAAFNIIIETERAKR
;
A
#
# COMPACT_ATOMS: atom_id res chain seq x y z
N MET A 1 60.22 -15.82 -2.79
CA MET A 1 59.20 -15.26 -1.88
C MET A 1 58.02 -14.78 -2.71
N LYS A 2 56.98 -15.61 -2.89
CA LYS A 2 55.79 -15.26 -3.68
C LYS A 2 54.81 -14.52 -2.78
N LYS A 3 54.58 -13.23 -3.05
CA LYS A 3 53.56 -12.43 -2.37
C LYS A 3 52.19 -12.88 -2.88
N LEU A 4 51.39 -13.50 -2.01
CA LEU A 4 50.02 -13.89 -2.29
C LEU A 4 49.15 -12.64 -2.09
N THR A 5 48.79 -11.95 -3.17
CA THR A 5 47.85 -10.83 -3.11
C THR A 5 46.44 -11.39 -3.07
N LEU A 6 45.81 -11.31 -1.89
CA LEU A 6 44.40 -11.67 -1.71
C LEU A 6 43.51 -10.54 -2.26
N LEU A 7 42.87 -10.80 -3.40
CA LEU A 7 41.92 -9.87 -4.02
C LEU A 7 40.56 -10.00 -3.31
N LEU A 8 40.21 -9.02 -2.47
CA LEU A 8 38.90 -8.93 -1.84
C LEU A 8 37.87 -8.47 -2.88
N LEU A 9 37.08 -9.40 -3.43
CA LEU A 9 35.91 -9.09 -4.24
C LEU A 9 34.79 -8.61 -3.31
N PHE A 10 34.61 -7.29 -3.19
CA PHE A 10 33.38 -6.72 -2.66
C PHE A 10 32.26 -6.98 -3.67
N ALA A 11 31.50 -8.06 -3.47
CA ALA A 11 30.21 -8.22 -4.11
C ALA A 11 29.29 -7.13 -3.53
N VAL A 12 29.12 -6.03 -4.27
CA VAL A 12 28.03 -5.08 -4.04
C VAL A 12 26.75 -5.79 -4.45
N GLY A 13 26.21 -6.61 -3.55
CA GLY A 13 24.85 -7.11 -3.71
C GLY A 13 23.92 -5.90 -3.62
N CYS A 14 23.03 -5.72 -4.61
CA CYS A 14 21.89 -4.84 -4.44
C CYS A 14 21.14 -5.32 -3.20
N ALA A 15 21.30 -4.62 -2.08
CA ALA A 15 20.58 -4.92 -0.87
C ALA A 15 19.11 -4.60 -1.14
N ILE A 16 18.23 -5.56 -0.93
CA ILE A 16 16.78 -5.38 -0.94
C ILE A 16 16.34 -5.52 0.53
N SER A 17 15.36 -4.72 0.95
CA SER A 17 14.80 -4.85 2.30
C SER A 17 14.42 -6.31 2.61
N PRO A 18 14.80 -6.88 3.77
CA PRO A 18 14.43 -8.25 4.11
C PRO A 18 12.93 -8.43 4.24
N TYR A 19 12.41 -9.60 3.84
CA TYR A 19 11.00 -9.99 3.99
C TYR A 19 10.44 -9.78 5.41
N ARG A 20 9.18 -9.32 5.49
CA ARG A 20 8.38 -9.25 6.72
C ARG A 20 6.96 -9.78 6.50
N GLN A 21 6.61 -10.82 7.26
CA GLN A 21 5.24 -11.34 7.29
C GLN A 21 4.21 -10.28 7.74
N SER A 22 4.59 -9.41 8.69
CA SER A 22 3.72 -8.33 9.17
C SER A 22 3.27 -7.36 8.07
N THR A 23 4.09 -7.15 7.03
CA THR A 23 3.74 -6.26 5.91
C THR A 23 2.68 -6.94 5.01
N VAL A 24 2.78 -8.25 4.79
CA VAL A 24 1.75 -9.04 4.10
C VAL A 24 0.44 -9.01 4.87
N ASP A 25 0.48 -9.29 6.18
CA ASP A 25 -0.71 -9.33 7.04
C ASP A 25 -1.40 -7.96 7.09
N THR A 26 -0.60 -6.88 7.16
CA THR A 26 -1.10 -5.50 7.13
C THR A 26 -1.77 -5.18 5.79
N ALA A 27 -1.17 -5.57 4.66
CA ALA A 27 -1.72 -5.35 3.33
C ALA A 27 -3.03 -6.13 3.10
N GLU A 28 -3.09 -7.40 3.52
CA GLU A 28 -4.31 -8.21 3.45
C GLU A 28 -5.44 -7.61 4.31
N SER A 29 -5.11 -7.22 5.55
CA SER A 29 -6.07 -6.59 6.46
C SER A 29 -6.61 -5.26 5.91
N LEU A 30 -5.72 -4.41 5.37
CA LEU A 30 -6.11 -3.13 4.77
C LEU A 30 -6.90 -3.32 3.48
N ARG A 31 -6.57 -4.29 2.64
CA ARG A 31 -7.35 -4.64 1.45
C ARG A 31 -8.79 -4.97 1.82
N ASP A 32 -8.97 -5.85 2.79
CA ASP A 32 -10.30 -6.35 3.15
C ASP A 32 -11.15 -5.22 3.74
N GLN A 33 -10.60 -4.42 4.64
CA GLN A 33 -11.27 -3.23 5.18
C GLN A 33 -11.58 -2.17 4.12
N SER A 34 -10.63 -1.89 3.24
CA SER A 34 -10.81 -0.91 2.16
C SER A 34 -11.96 -1.35 1.27
N THR A 35 -11.98 -2.60 0.83
CA THR A 35 -13.03 -3.09 -0.07
C THR A 35 -14.40 -3.15 0.60
N ALA A 36 -14.46 -3.46 1.89
CA ALA A 36 -15.70 -3.43 2.67
C ALA A 36 -16.23 -1.99 2.80
N LEU A 37 -15.38 -1.03 3.17
CA LEU A 37 -15.78 0.37 3.30
C LEU A 37 -16.12 1.00 1.96
N MET A 38 -15.36 0.72 0.90
CA MET A 38 -15.67 1.21 -0.45
C MET A 38 -17.04 0.73 -0.94
N ALA A 39 -17.49 -0.47 -0.56
CA ALA A 39 -18.82 -0.96 -0.90
C ALA A 39 -19.95 -0.10 -0.30
N LYS A 40 -19.66 0.63 0.78
CA LYS A 40 -20.56 1.57 1.44
C LYS A 40 -20.60 2.95 0.81
N ALA A 41 -19.77 3.23 -0.20
CA ALA A 41 -19.72 4.56 -0.79
C ALA A 41 -20.94 4.96 -1.65
N VAL A 42 -21.93 4.06 -1.79
CA VAL A 42 -23.27 4.40 -2.29
C VAL A 42 -24.16 5.04 -1.21
N GLU A 43 -23.75 4.96 0.05
CA GLU A 43 -24.36 5.58 1.23
C GLU A 43 -23.69 6.95 1.50
N PRO A 44 -24.35 7.87 2.23
CA PRO A 44 -23.78 9.19 2.55
C PRO A 44 -22.44 9.08 3.27
N PHE A 45 -21.44 9.85 2.83
CA PHE A 45 -20.11 9.91 3.43
C PHE A 45 -20.16 10.25 4.92
N THR A 46 -21.07 11.13 5.32
CA THR A 46 -21.24 11.56 6.71
C THR A 46 -21.54 10.40 7.65
N ASP A 47 -22.14 9.32 7.17
CA ASP A 47 -22.47 8.14 7.97
C ASP A 47 -21.22 7.26 8.21
N HIS A 48 -20.14 7.52 7.47
CA HIS A 48 -18.93 6.69 7.43
C HIS A 48 -17.63 7.48 7.62
N SER A 49 -17.70 8.79 7.92
CA SER A 49 -16.53 9.68 7.97
C SER A 49 -15.46 9.19 8.94
N ASP A 50 -15.86 8.66 10.10
CA ASP A 50 -14.95 8.16 11.12
C ASP A 50 -14.23 6.89 10.65
N SER A 51 -14.94 6.02 9.93
CA SER A 51 -14.36 4.82 9.32
C SER A 51 -13.37 5.18 8.22
N VAL A 52 -13.66 6.23 7.43
CA VAL A 52 -12.75 6.75 6.41
C VAL A 52 -11.49 7.35 7.05
N ALA A 53 -11.65 8.13 8.12
CA ALA A 53 -10.53 8.70 8.86
C ALA A 53 -9.62 7.60 9.44
N ALA A 54 -10.21 6.60 10.11
CA ALA A 54 -9.47 5.46 10.65
C ALA A 54 -8.73 4.67 9.55
N LEU A 55 -9.36 4.46 8.39
CA LEU A 55 -8.70 3.79 7.26
C LEU A 55 -7.52 4.60 6.73
N ARG A 56 -7.66 5.93 6.57
CA ARG A 56 -6.58 6.83 6.14
C ARG A 56 -5.41 6.78 7.11
N GLU A 57 -5.67 6.83 8.42
CA GLU A 57 -4.61 6.75 9.43
C GLU A 57 -3.82 5.45 9.36
N ARG A 58 -4.53 4.32 9.23
CA ARG A 58 -3.87 3.00 9.10
C ARG A 58 -3.05 2.90 7.82
N LEU A 59 -3.55 3.43 6.71
CA LEU A 59 -2.84 3.44 5.43
C LEU A 59 -1.57 4.27 5.48
N LEU A 60 -1.63 5.47 6.08
CA LEU A 60 -0.46 6.30 6.34
C LEU A 60 0.50 5.64 7.35
N GLY A 61 -0.03 4.90 8.32
CA GLY A 61 0.76 4.10 9.25
C GLY A 61 1.58 3.02 8.54
N ALA A 62 0.97 2.29 7.60
CA ALA A 62 1.66 1.31 6.77
C ALA A 62 2.77 1.97 5.92
N LEU A 63 2.45 3.07 5.23
CA LEU A 63 3.44 3.83 4.46
C LEU A 63 4.62 4.29 5.34
N ARG A 64 4.36 4.85 6.53
CA ARG A 64 5.42 5.25 7.47
C ARG A 64 6.29 4.08 7.91
N SER A 65 5.68 2.93 8.20
CA SER A 65 6.41 1.72 8.60
C SER A 65 7.36 1.25 7.50
N GLU A 66 6.91 1.30 6.25
CA GLU A 66 7.70 0.91 5.08
C GLU A 66 8.79 1.93 4.75
N SER A 67 8.52 3.23 4.95
CA SER A 67 9.50 4.32 4.80
C SER A 67 10.61 4.27 5.85
N ALA A 68 10.40 3.62 6.99
CA ALA A 68 11.43 3.42 8.00
C ALA A 68 12.39 2.26 7.67
N ARG A 69 12.17 1.54 6.56
CA ARG A 69 13.00 0.39 6.15
C ARG A 69 14.08 0.85 5.17
N ALA A 70 15.33 0.44 5.40
CA ALA A 70 16.40 0.60 4.43
C ALA A 70 16.11 -0.21 3.15
N GLU A 71 16.56 0.31 2.01
CA GLU A 71 16.49 -0.34 0.69
C GLU A 71 15.08 -0.85 0.31
N ASN A 72 14.06 -0.01 0.56
CA ASN A 72 12.65 -0.38 0.42
C ASN A 72 11.84 0.58 -0.49
N SER A 73 12.53 1.29 -1.39
CA SER A 73 11.95 2.35 -2.23
C SER A 73 10.76 1.90 -3.07
N GLU A 74 10.77 0.67 -3.58
CA GLU A 74 9.66 0.11 -4.35
C GLU A 74 8.38 -0.01 -3.49
N SER A 75 8.47 -0.62 -2.31
CA SER A 75 7.30 -0.74 -1.42
C SER A 75 6.82 0.63 -0.96
N ILE A 76 7.72 1.56 -0.66
CA ILE A 76 7.36 2.95 -0.32
C ILE A 76 6.55 3.59 -1.45
N ALA A 77 6.99 3.44 -2.70
CA ALA A 77 6.28 3.97 -3.86
C ALA A 77 4.88 3.34 -4.03
N GLN A 78 4.76 2.01 -3.88
CA GLN A 78 3.49 1.32 -4.01
C GLN A 78 2.48 1.73 -2.93
N TRP A 79 2.91 1.80 -1.66
CA TRP A 79 2.07 2.31 -0.56
C TRP A 79 1.72 3.78 -0.75
N GLY A 80 2.66 4.58 -1.28
CA GLY A 80 2.44 5.98 -1.61
C GLY A 80 1.34 6.18 -2.65
N LEU A 81 1.37 5.42 -3.75
CA LEU A 81 0.33 5.46 -4.79
C LEU A 81 -1.05 5.07 -4.24
N LEU A 82 -1.10 4.14 -3.29
CA LEU A 82 -2.34 3.70 -2.67
C LEU A 82 -2.91 4.76 -1.71
N ALA A 83 -2.03 5.47 -1.00
CA ALA A 83 -2.35 6.51 -0.03
C ALA A 83 -2.61 7.91 -0.61
N ASP A 84 -2.19 8.16 -1.84
CA ASP A 84 -2.28 9.47 -2.48
C ASP A 84 -3.74 9.98 -2.57
N PRO A 85 -4.10 11.07 -1.87
CA PRO A 85 -5.45 11.64 -1.89
C PRO A 85 -5.83 12.27 -3.23
N GLU A 86 -4.87 12.56 -4.10
CA GLU A 86 -5.07 13.07 -5.46
C GLU A 86 -4.97 11.96 -6.52
N GLY A 87 -4.55 10.76 -6.09
CA GLY A 87 -4.31 9.61 -6.95
C GLY A 87 -5.56 8.92 -7.47
N ALA A 88 -5.36 7.91 -8.32
CA ALA A 88 -6.45 7.15 -8.94
C ALA A 88 -6.92 5.92 -8.13
N LEU A 89 -6.23 5.58 -7.03
CA LEU A 89 -6.47 4.39 -6.21
C LEU A 89 -7.31 4.72 -4.97
N LEU A 90 -6.93 4.17 -3.80
CA LEU A 90 -7.73 4.24 -2.58
C LEU A 90 -7.82 5.67 -2.04
N GLY A 91 -6.69 6.38 -1.90
CA GLY A 91 -6.67 7.75 -1.39
C GLY A 91 -7.63 8.68 -2.15
N GLY A 92 -7.47 8.79 -3.47
CA GLY A 92 -8.38 9.60 -4.29
C GLY A 92 -9.81 9.06 -4.41
N PHE A 93 -10.05 7.76 -4.24
CA PHE A 93 -11.42 7.24 -4.10
C PHE A 93 -12.08 7.82 -2.84
N LEU A 94 -11.39 7.78 -1.69
CA LEU A 94 -11.91 8.29 -0.41
C LEU A 94 -12.15 9.80 -0.49
N THR A 95 -11.20 10.55 -1.07
CA THR A 95 -11.34 12.00 -1.32
C THR A 95 -12.55 12.29 -2.20
N ARG A 96 -12.76 11.51 -3.26
CA ARG A 96 -13.91 11.70 -4.15
C ARG A 96 -15.23 11.43 -3.43
N TRP A 97 -15.29 10.39 -2.59
CA TRP A 97 -16.49 10.09 -1.81
C TRP A 97 -16.81 11.24 -0.84
N GLU A 98 -15.80 11.73 -0.12
CA GLU A 98 -15.91 12.88 0.78
C GLU A 98 -16.45 14.12 0.05
N GLN A 99 -15.93 14.44 -1.13
CA GLN A 99 -16.35 15.61 -1.92
C GLN A 99 -17.75 15.47 -2.54
N ARG A 100 -18.17 14.25 -2.88
CA ARG A 100 -19.43 14.00 -3.61
C ARG A 100 -20.57 13.56 -2.69
N GLY A 101 -20.28 13.19 -1.45
CA GLY A 101 -21.23 12.64 -0.48
C GLY A 101 -21.61 11.19 -0.78
N THR A 102 -21.93 10.85 -2.03
CA THR A 102 -22.21 9.47 -2.48
C THR A 102 -21.57 9.22 -3.84
N LEU A 103 -21.37 7.94 -4.18
CA LEU A 103 -20.81 7.49 -5.46
C LEU A 103 -21.75 6.47 -6.12
N GLY A 104 -21.69 6.37 -7.45
CA GLY A 104 -22.47 5.39 -8.20
C GLY A 104 -21.93 3.96 -8.06
N GLN A 105 -22.83 2.97 -7.94
CA GLN A 105 -22.47 1.56 -7.73
C GLN A 105 -21.48 1.01 -8.77
N LEU A 106 -21.64 1.36 -10.05
CA LEU A 106 -20.72 0.91 -11.11
C LEU A 106 -19.30 1.44 -10.90
N PHE A 107 -19.17 2.72 -10.52
CA PHE A 107 -17.89 3.34 -10.21
C PHE A 107 -17.23 2.68 -8.99
N VAL A 108 -18.02 2.45 -7.93
CA VAL A 108 -17.58 1.76 -6.72
C VAL A 108 -17.02 0.37 -7.06
N ASN A 109 -17.75 -0.43 -7.83
CA ASN A 109 -17.32 -1.78 -8.18
C ASN A 109 -16.02 -1.77 -8.99
N ALA A 110 -15.92 -0.92 -10.01
CA ALA A 110 -14.71 -0.81 -10.83
C ALA A 110 -13.50 -0.39 -9.99
N LYS A 111 -13.66 0.58 -9.08
CA LYS A 111 -12.58 1.05 -8.22
C LYS A 111 -12.16 0.01 -7.18
N ARG A 112 -13.08 -0.77 -6.62
CA ARG A 112 -12.75 -1.87 -5.70
C ARG A 112 -11.83 -2.90 -6.36
N THR A 113 -12.11 -3.28 -7.61
CA THR A 113 -11.23 -4.19 -8.36
C THR A 113 -9.82 -3.63 -8.53
N GLN A 114 -9.69 -2.33 -8.84
CA GLN A 114 -8.38 -1.67 -8.97
C GLN A 114 -7.62 -1.63 -7.65
N VAL A 115 -8.30 -1.31 -6.54
CA VAL A 115 -7.69 -1.28 -5.20
C VAL A 115 -7.25 -2.67 -4.75
N VAL A 116 -8.04 -3.72 -4.99
CA VAL A 116 -7.64 -5.11 -4.71
C VAL A 116 -6.37 -5.48 -5.47
N ALA A 117 -6.31 -5.16 -6.76
CA ALA A 117 -5.13 -5.44 -7.57
C ALA A 117 -3.88 -4.72 -7.04
N ALA A 118 -4.01 -3.46 -6.63
CA ALA A 118 -2.90 -2.70 -6.07
C ALA A 118 -2.39 -3.29 -4.74
N PHE A 119 -3.28 -3.73 -3.84
CA PHE A 119 -2.86 -4.43 -2.62
C PHE A 119 -2.18 -5.77 -2.92
N ASN A 120 -2.69 -6.53 -3.89
CA ASN A 120 -2.06 -7.79 -4.27
C ASN A 120 -0.65 -7.57 -4.84
N ILE A 121 -0.42 -6.48 -5.60
CA ILE A 121 0.94 -6.12 -6.05
C ILE A 121 1.86 -5.87 -4.85
N ILE A 122 1.43 -5.12 -3.84
CA ILE A 122 2.22 -4.89 -2.60
C ILE A 122 2.55 -6.21 -1.91
N ILE A 123 1.56 -7.11 -1.77
CA ILE A 123 1.73 -8.41 -1.13
C ILE A 123 2.76 -9.26 -1.88
N GLU A 124 2.66 -9.33 -3.20
CA GLU A 124 3.57 -10.13 -4.03
C GLU A 124 4.98 -9.52 -4.07
N THR A 125 5.11 -8.19 -4.11
CA THR A 125 6.40 -7.50 -3.96
C THR A 125 7.06 -7.81 -2.63
N GLU A 126 6.31 -7.84 -1.52
CA GLU A 126 6.88 -8.23 -0.23
C GLU A 126 7.27 -9.71 -0.22
N ARG A 127 6.41 -10.61 -0.74
CA ARG A 127 6.71 -12.06 -0.83
C ARG A 127 7.94 -12.35 -1.69
N ALA A 128 8.21 -11.55 -2.71
CA ALA A 128 9.40 -11.68 -3.55
C ALA A 128 10.72 -11.36 -2.83
N LYS A 129 10.69 -10.78 -1.63
CA LYS A 129 11.88 -10.51 -0.78
C LYS A 129 12.33 -11.72 0.06
N ARG A 130 11.63 -12.85 -0.05
CA ARG A 130 11.95 -14.10 0.65
C ARG A 130 13.22 -14.77 0.12
#